data_AF-K0VII0-F1
#
_entry.id   AF-K0VII0-F1
#
_cell.length_a   1.000
_cell.length_b   1.000
_cell.length_c   1.000
_cell.angle_alpha   90.00
_cell.angle_beta   90.00
_cell.angle_gamma   90.00
#
_symmetry.space_group_name_H-M   'P 1'
#
loop_
_entity.id
_entity.type
_entity.pdbx_description
1 polymer ?
#
loop_
_entity_poly.entity_id
_entity_poly.type
_entity_poly.pdbx_seq_one_letter_code
_entity_poly.pdbx_strand_id
1 'polypeptide(L)'
;EASLRGAVEAAENGLMRPILVGPAEKIRTAAKAHAIDISPFELVDTPHSDAAAAKAVEIIREGRADLLMKGSLHTDELMRAVTSSTTGLRTARRISHVFVMDVPNYAETLFITDAAINIAPDLDAKRDIIQNAIDLFTGIGLGTPRVAILSAVETVTLKIPSTIDAAALCKMAERGQITGGILDGPLAFDNAIDPEAARIKGIHSEVAGRAQILVVPNLEAGNMLAKNLTFLARADAAGIVLGARVPIILTSRADNVRARLASCAVGVLFAEARRRTAPIQGG
;
A
#
# COMPACT_ATOMS: atom_id res chain seq x y z
N GLU A 1 -3.89 8.62 21.11
CA GLU A 1 -2.83 9.57 20.74
C GLU A 1 -2.30 9.37 19.32
N ALA A 2 -1.55 8.29 19.06
CA ALA A 2 -0.72 8.12 17.86
C ALA A 2 -1.45 8.40 16.53
N SER A 3 -2.66 7.85 16.35
CA SER A 3 -3.45 8.06 15.13
C SER A 3 -3.92 9.52 14.96
N LEU A 4 -4.33 10.17 16.05
CA LEU A 4 -4.80 11.55 16.01
C LEU A 4 -3.62 12.49 15.74
N ARG A 5 -2.51 12.30 16.45
CA ARG A 5 -1.28 13.09 16.27
C ARG A 5 -0.77 12.99 14.83
N GLY A 6 -0.73 11.79 14.26
CA GLY A 6 -0.29 11.61 12.87
C GLY A 6 -1.16 12.34 11.84
N ALA A 7 -2.48 12.40 12.06
CA ALA A 7 -3.37 13.15 11.17
C ALA A 7 -3.17 14.67 11.30
N VAL A 8 -2.97 15.17 12.51
CA VAL A 8 -2.75 16.60 12.77
C VAL A 8 -1.37 17.05 12.26
N GLU A 9 -0.30 16.31 12.55
CA GLU A 9 1.05 16.63 12.07
C GLU A 9 1.11 16.63 10.53
N ALA A 10 0.44 15.68 9.86
CA ALA A 10 0.35 15.69 8.41
C ALA A 10 -0.37 16.96 7.89
N ALA A 11 -1.38 17.46 8.62
CA ALA A 11 -2.07 18.69 8.28
C ALA A 11 -1.20 19.94 8.52
N GLU A 12 -0.48 19.98 9.65
CA GLU A 12 0.47 21.06 9.99
C GLU A 12 1.61 21.16 8.97
N ASN A 13 2.03 20.04 8.38
CA ASN A 13 3.00 19.99 7.30
C ASN A 13 2.39 20.29 5.90
N GLY A 14 1.12 20.67 5.84
CA GLY A 14 0.44 21.04 4.60
C GLY A 14 0.15 19.85 3.66
N LEU A 15 0.23 18.60 4.14
CA LEU A 15 0.01 17.41 3.32
C LEU A 15 -1.48 17.17 3.06
N MET A 16 -2.35 17.40 4.06
CA MET A 16 -3.77 17.09 3.96
C MET A 16 -4.64 17.95 4.88
N ARG A 17 -5.95 17.99 4.61
CA ARG A 17 -6.95 18.57 5.52
C ARG A 17 -7.86 17.46 6.05
N PRO A 18 -7.68 16.99 7.30
CA PRO A 18 -8.42 15.84 7.81
C PRO A 18 -9.88 16.18 8.15
N ILE A 19 -10.76 15.22 7.89
CA ILE A 19 -12.08 15.12 8.51
C ILE A 19 -11.98 14.00 9.56
N LEU A 20 -12.13 14.36 10.83
CA LEU A 20 -12.02 13.41 11.94
C LEU A 20 -13.35 12.71 12.12
N VAL A 21 -13.39 11.38 12.00
CA VAL A 21 -14.63 10.58 12.13
C VAL A 21 -14.48 9.59 13.28
N GLY A 22 -15.39 9.65 14.25
CA GLY A 22 -15.38 8.75 15.40
C GLY A 22 -16.20 9.30 16.58
N PRO A 23 -16.24 8.58 17.71
CA PRO A 23 -16.89 9.09 18.92
C PRO A 23 -16.25 10.40 19.39
N ALA A 24 -17.00 11.50 19.28
CA ALA A 24 -16.49 12.85 19.46
C ALA A 24 -15.86 13.04 20.85
N GLU A 25 -16.51 12.52 21.89
CA GLU A 25 -15.97 12.58 23.26
C GLU A 25 -14.62 11.87 23.40
N LYS A 26 -14.44 10.73 22.74
CA LYS A 26 -13.16 10.00 22.77
C LYS A 26 -12.07 10.77 22.03
N ILE A 27 -12.40 11.37 20.89
CA ILE A 27 -11.46 12.19 20.10
C ILE A 27 -11.05 13.44 20.88
N ARG A 28 -12.02 14.18 21.44
CA ARG A 28 -11.77 15.38 22.26
C ARG A 28 -10.97 15.07 23.52
N THR A 29 -11.29 13.97 24.20
CA THR A 29 -10.55 13.51 25.39
C THR A 29 -9.10 13.20 25.03
N ALA A 30 -8.86 12.47 23.94
CA ALA A 30 -7.51 12.17 23.47
C ALA A 30 -6.76 13.44 23.04
N ALA A 31 -7.43 14.37 22.35
CA ALA A 31 -6.83 15.64 21.95
C ALA A 31 -6.38 16.45 23.16
N LYS A 32 -7.26 16.61 24.17
CA LYS A 32 -6.97 17.33 25.40
C LYS A 32 -5.86 16.68 26.22
N ALA A 33 -5.88 15.36 26.38
CA ALA A 33 -4.89 14.62 27.16
C ALA A 33 -3.46 14.76 26.59
N HIS A 34 -3.34 15.02 25.28
CA HIS A 34 -2.06 15.06 24.58
C HIS A 34 -1.72 16.43 23.96
N ALA A 35 -2.45 17.48 24.37
CA ALA A 35 -2.31 18.85 23.89
C ALA A 35 -2.29 18.98 22.36
N ILE A 36 -3.18 18.24 21.68
CA ILE A 36 -3.34 18.28 20.22
C ILE A 36 -4.48 19.23 19.90
N ASP A 37 -4.23 20.31 19.15
CA ASP A 37 -5.29 21.19 18.67
C ASP A 37 -6.02 20.53 17.49
N ILE A 38 -7.32 20.30 17.68
CA ILE A 38 -8.21 19.75 16.66
C ILE A 38 -9.30 20.74 16.24
N SER A 39 -9.29 21.96 16.79
CA SER A 39 -10.28 22.99 16.47
C SER A 39 -10.33 23.40 14.99
N PRO A 40 -9.24 23.31 14.19
CA PRO A 40 -9.30 23.62 12.77
C PRO A 40 -9.98 22.56 11.90
N PHE A 41 -10.21 21.35 12.43
CA PHE A 41 -10.65 20.19 11.66
C PHE A 41 -12.13 19.89 11.88
N GLU A 42 -12.80 19.43 10.82
CA GLU A 42 -14.17 18.93 10.93
C GLU A 42 -14.18 17.66 11.79
N LEU A 43 -15.11 17.59 12.75
CA LEU A 43 -15.32 16.42 13.60
C LEU A 43 -16.73 15.86 13.36
N VAL A 44 -16.80 14.66 12.81
CA VAL A 44 -18.04 13.92 12.56
C VAL A 44 -18.23 12.89 13.67
N ASP A 45 -19.21 13.14 14.53
CA ASP A 45 -19.54 12.27 15.65
C ASP A 45 -20.21 10.97 15.19
N THR A 46 -19.82 9.87 15.82
CA THR A 46 -20.39 8.53 15.57
C THR A 46 -20.39 7.72 16.87
N PRO A 47 -21.34 6.79 17.09
CA PRO A 47 -21.49 6.13 18.38
C PRO A 47 -20.35 5.14 18.72
N HIS A 48 -19.79 4.45 17.72
CA HIS A 48 -18.74 3.43 17.89
C HIS A 48 -17.88 3.28 16.64
N SER A 49 -16.86 2.42 16.68
CA SER A 49 -15.84 2.29 15.64
C SER A 49 -16.38 1.77 14.31
N ASP A 50 -17.30 0.80 14.30
CA ASP A 50 -17.92 0.34 13.04
C ASP A 50 -18.72 1.46 12.35
N ALA A 51 -19.48 2.25 13.13
CA ALA A 51 -20.21 3.40 12.61
C ALA A 51 -19.26 4.47 12.07
N ALA A 52 -18.11 4.67 12.73
CA ALA A 52 -17.05 5.55 12.24
C ALA A 52 -16.47 5.08 10.90
N ALA A 53 -16.19 3.78 10.75
CA ALA A 53 -15.69 3.22 9.50
C ALA A 53 -16.71 3.36 8.36
N ALA A 54 -17.99 3.06 8.61
CA ALA A 54 -19.06 3.23 7.64
C ALA A 54 -19.23 4.71 7.23
N LYS A 55 -19.24 5.62 8.20
CA LYS A 55 -19.39 7.05 7.92
C LYS A 55 -18.19 7.63 7.17
N ALA A 56 -16.98 7.19 7.48
CA ALA A 56 -15.79 7.60 6.74
C ALA A 56 -15.85 7.14 5.27
N VAL A 57 -16.33 5.92 5.01
CA VAL A 57 -16.57 5.42 3.64
C VAL A 57 -17.67 6.21 2.93
N GLU A 58 -18.74 6.58 3.62
CA GLU A 58 -19.82 7.42 3.08
C GLU A 58 -19.30 8.79 2.63
N ILE A 59 -18.51 9.47 3.47
CA ILE A 59 -17.89 10.78 3.16
C ILE A 59 -17.01 10.71 1.90
N ILE A 60 -16.26 9.61 1.72
CA ILE A 60 -15.48 9.38 0.50
C ILE A 60 -16.41 9.21 -0.72
N ARG A 61 -17.50 8.46 -0.57
CA ARG A 61 -18.47 8.24 -1.67
C ARG A 61 -19.19 9.53 -2.08
N GLU A 62 -19.40 10.44 -1.14
CA GLU A 62 -19.93 11.79 -1.37
C GLU A 62 -18.93 12.73 -2.07
N GLY A 63 -17.68 12.28 -2.30
CA GLY A 63 -16.64 13.11 -2.92
C GLY A 63 -16.06 14.19 -2.01
N ARG A 64 -16.28 14.09 -0.69
CA ARG A 64 -15.82 15.08 0.29
C ARG A 64 -14.38 14.86 0.74
N ALA A 65 -13.79 13.72 0.41
CA ALA A 65 -12.39 13.41 0.69
C ALA A 65 -11.80 12.45 -0.37
N ASP A 66 -10.49 12.59 -0.62
CA ASP A 66 -9.75 11.84 -1.64
C ASP A 66 -8.89 10.70 -1.06
N LEU A 67 -8.85 10.58 0.27
CA LEU A 67 -8.01 9.66 1.03
C LEU A 67 -8.73 9.18 2.28
N LEU A 68 -8.49 7.94 2.66
CA LEU A 68 -8.98 7.38 3.92
C LEU A 68 -7.79 7.00 4.79
N MET A 69 -7.72 7.49 6.02
CA MET A 69 -6.65 7.13 6.97
C MET A 69 -7.25 6.37 8.15
N LYS A 70 -6.71 5.18 8.43
CA LYS A 70 -7.16 4.39 9.58
C LYS A 70 -6.79 5.08 10.89
N GLY A 71 -7.79 5.26 11.76
CA GLY A 71 -7.59 5.70 13.14
C GLY A 71 -7.15 4.56 14.09
N SER A 72 -7.61 4.65 15.33
CA SER A 72 -7.34 3.66 16.38
C SER A 72 -8.14 2.35 16.24
N LEU A 73 -9.09 2.29 15.31
CA LEU A 73 -9.88 1.11 14.99
C LEU A 73 -9.04 -0.05 14.44
N HIS A 74 -9.56 -1.26 14.58
CA HIS A 74 -8.93 -2.45 14.04
C HIS A 74 -9.02 -2.48 12.51
N THR A 75 -8.01 -3.07 11.86
CA THR A 75 -7.92 -3.08 10.39
C THR A 75 -9.09 -3.84 9.77
N ASP A 76 -9.56 -4.92 10.38
CA ASP A 76 -10.71 -5.70 9.93
C ASP A 76 -12.01 -4.90 9.98
N GLU A 77 -12.24 -4.07 11.01
CA GLU A 77 -13.39 -3.16 11.09
C GLU A 77 -13.39 -2.17 9.91
N LEU A 78 -12.25 -1.52 9.62
CA LEU A 78 -12.14 -0.62 8.48
C LEU A 78 -12.37 -1.36 7.16
N MET A 79 -11.67 -2.47 6.98
CA MET A 79 -11.67 -3.19 5.72
C MET A 79 -13.04 -3.81 5.43
N ARG A 80 -13.83 -4.18 6.45
CA ARG A 80 -15.22 -4.61 6.28
C ARG A 80 -16.09 -3.51 5.67
N ALA A 81 -15.98 -2.27 6.15
CA ALA A 81 -16.70 -1.13 5.58
C ALA A 81 -16.23 -0.83 4.15
N VAL A 82 -14.90 -0.82 3.93
CA VAL A 82 -14.29 -0.55 2.61
C VAL A 82 -14.67 -1.62 1.57
N THR A 83 -14.75 -2.89 1.97
CA THR A 83 -15.01 -4.04 1.07
C THR A 83 -16.48 -4.41 0.94
N SER A 84 -17.39 -3.64 1.56
CA SER A 84 -18.83 -3.81 1.38
C SER A 84 -19.21 -3.73 -0.11
N SER A 85 -20.03 -4.68 -0.58
CA SER A 85 -20.49 -4.73 -1.98
C SER A 85 -21.52 -3.65 -2.31
N THR A 86 -22.24 -3.15 -1.32
CA THR A 86 -23.31 -2.15 -1.48
C THR A 86 -22.82 -0.74 -1.14
N THR A 87 -22.17 -0.61 0.01
CA THR A 87 -21.78 0.66 0.61
C THR A 87 -20.29 0.93 0.58
N GLY A 88 -19.47 -0.01 0.11
CA GLY A 88 -18.01 0.11 0.15
C GLY A 88 -17.39 0.96 -0.96
N LEU A 89 -16.06 0.83 -1.06
CA LEU A 89 -15.17 1.54 -2.00
C LEU A 89 -14.54 0.60 -3.03
N ARG A 90 -15.15 -0.57 -3.25
CA ARG A 90 -14.66 -1.56 -4.20
C ARG A 90 -14.63 -1.03 -5.63
N THR A 91 -13.65 -1.51 -6.38
CA THR A 91 -13.57 -1.35 -7.83
C THR A 91 -13.58 -2.73 -8.49
N ALA A 92 -13.35 -2.79 -9.80
CA ALA A 92 -13.14 -4.06 -10.51
C ALA A 92 -11.82 -4.75 -10.12
N ARG A 93 -10.85 -4.02 -9.54
CA ARG A 93 -9.56 -4.57 -9.13
C ARG A 93 -9.59 -5.16 -7.73
N ARG A 94 -8.79 -6.20 -7.50
CA ARG A 94 -8.46 -6.69 -6.16
C ARG A 94 -7.82 -5.56 -5.34
N ILE A 95 -8.32 -5.38 -4.12
CA ILE A 95 -7.69 -4.49 -3.13
C ILE A 95 -6.40 -5.14 -2.64
N SER A 96 -5.32 -4.37 -2.59
CA SER A 96 -3.99 -4.85 -2.20
C SER A 96 -3.25 -3.83 -1.33
N HIS A 97 -2.18 -4.26 -0.68
CA HIS A 97 -1.33 -3.40 0.14
C HIS A 97 0.11 -3.33 -0.42
N VAL A 98 0.69 -2.15 -0.38
CA VAL A 98 2.10 -1.91 -0.70
C VAL A 98 2.82 -1.30 0.50
N PHE A 99 3.95 -1.89 0.89
CA PHE A 99 4.96 -1.20 1.70
C PHE A 99 5.92 -0.45 0.79
N VAL A 100 6.06 0.85 1.00
CA VAL A 100 7.11 1.68 0.40
C VAL A 100 8.22 1.82 1.45
N MET A 101 9.38 1.23 1.18
CA MET A 101 10.44 1.04 2.16
C MET A 101 11.72 1.74 1.73
N ASP A 102 12.22 2.60 2.62
CA ASP A 102 13.55 3.18 2.54
C ASP A 102 14.49 2.33 3.39
N VAL A 103 15.30 1.50 2.73
CA VAL A 103 16.18 0.53 3.39
C VAL A 103 17.60 1.10 3.46
N PRO A 104 18.18 1.26 4.66
CA PRO A 104 19.55 1.70 4.81
C PRO A 104 20.52 0.88 3.96
N ASN A 105 21.41 1.57 3.26
CA ASN A 105 22.43 0.99 2.36
C ASN A 105 21.88 0.29 1.11
N TYR A 106 20.59 0.45 0.78
CA TYR A 106 20.04 0.08 -0.51
C TYR A 106 19.76 1.35 -1.33
N ALA A 107 20.14 1.35 -2.61
CA ALA A 107 20.20 2.58 -3.40
C ALA A 107 18.82 3.12 -3.82
N GLU A 108 17.82 2.25 -3.94
CA GLU A 108 16.50 2.60 -4.45
C GLU A 108 15.41 2.33 -3.41
N THR A 109 14.31 3.08 -3.43
CA THR A 109 13.15 2.76 -2.59
C THR A 109 12.48 1.46 -3.05
N LEU A 110 12.22 0.55 -2.11
CA LEU A 110 11.60 -0.75 -2.40
C LEU A 110 10.09 -0.74 -2.15
N PHE A 111 9.34 -1.33 -3.07
CA PHE A 111 7.90 -1.50 -2.99
C PHE A 111 7.60 -2.98 -2.81
N ILE A 112 6.99 -3.38 -1.69
CA ILE A 112 6.71 -4.79 -1.40
C ILE A 112 5.20 -5.01 -1.37
N THR A 113 4.72 -5.97 -2.16
CA THR A 113 3.28 -6.24 -2.33
C THR A 113 2.99 -7.73 -2.53
N ASP A 114 1.95 -8.34 -1.95
CA ASP A 114 1.06 -7.87 -0.89
C ASP A 114 1.47 -8.47 0.45
N ALA A 115 1.73 -7.62 1.43
CA ALA A 115 2.24 -8.00 2.76
C ALA A 115 1.24 -7.80 3.91
N ALA A 116 -0.02 -7.43 3.62
CA ALA A 116 -1.00 -7.12 4.67
C ALA A 116 -2.45 -7.58 4.41
N ILE A 117 -2.88 -7.80 3.17
CA ILE A 117 -4.30 -8.05 2.85
C ILE A 117 -4.55 -9.45 2.29
N ASN A 118 -3.87 -9.81 1.21
CA ASN A 118 -4.19 -11.03 0.46
C ASN A 118 -3.37 -12.22 0.98
N ILE A 119 -4.02 -13.15 1.71
CA ILE A 119 -3.37 -14.32 2.33
C ILE A 119 -2.64 -15.19 1.29
N ALA A 120 -3.40 -15.73 0.34
CA ALA A 120 -2.88 -16.56 -0.74
C ALA A 120 -3.58 -16.14 -2.04
N PRO A 121 -3.14 -15.05 -2.70
CA PRO A 121 -3.81 -14.55 -3.89
C PRO A 121 -3.68 -15.55 -5.04
N ASP A 122 -4.77 -15.76 -5.77
CA ASP A 122 -4.76 -16.47 -7.05
C ASP A 122 -4.09 -15.63 -8.16
N LEU A 123 -3.97 -16.21 -9.36
CA LEU A 123 -3.28 -15.57 -10.48
C LEU A 123 -3.92 -14.23 -10.90
N ASP A 124 -5.25 -14.17 -10.95
CA ASP A 124 -5.99 -12.95 -11.31
C ASP A 124 -5.83 -11.86 -10.22
N ALA A 125 -5.88 -12.25 -8.95
CA ALA A 125 -5.59 -11.36 -7.85
C ALA A 125 -4.15 -10.84 -7.90
N LYS A 126 -3.16 -11.70 -8.21
CA LYS A 126 -1.76 -11.29 -8.38
C LYS A 126 -1.59 -10.29 -9.52
N ARG A 127 -2.28 -10.48 -10.66
CA ARG A 127 -2.30 -9.49 -11.76
C ARG A 127 -2.75 -8.12 -11.25
N ASP A 128 -3.87 -8.07 -10.53
CA ASP A 128 -4.40 -6.82 -10.00
C ASP A 128 -3.49 -6.19 -8.93
N ILE A 129 -2.90 -7.00 -8.06
CA ILE A 129 -1.91 -6.59 -7.06
C ILE A 129 -0.71 -5.92 -7.73
N ILE A 130 -0.19 -6.53 -8.80
CA ILE A 130 0.94 -5.99 -9.59
C ILE A 130 0.55 -4.67 -10.24
N GLN A 131 -0.60 -4.61 -10.93
CA GLN A 131 -1.04 -3.39 -11.59
C GLN A 131 -1.25 -2.25 -10.59
N ASN A 132 -1.79 -2.54 -9.41
CA ASN A 132 -1.93 -1.52 -8.35
C ASN A 132 -0.57 -0.96 -7.92
N ALA A 133 0.44 -1.81 -7.73
CA ALA A 133 1.78 -1.37 -7.33
C ALA A 133 2.48 -0.56 -8.43
N ILE A 134 2.33 -0.97 -9.70
CA ILE A 134 2.84 -0.21 -10.85
C ILE A 134 2.16 1.16 -10.93
N ASP A 135 0.84 1.21 -10.79
CA ASP A 135 0.08 2.47 -10.83
C ASP A 135 0.51 3.41 -9.70
N LEU A 136 0.79 2.89 -8.50
CA LEU A 136 1.34 3.69 -7.42
C LEU A 136 2.71 4.26 -7.80
N PHE A 137 3.65 3.41 -8.22
CA PHE A 137 5.03 3.79 -8.53
C PHE A 137 5.10 4.84 -9.65
N THR A 138 4.36 4.59 -10.74
CA THR A 138 4.25 5.52 -11.87
C THR A 138 3.50 6.80 -11.49
N GLY A 139 2.42 6.67 -10.72
CA GLY A 139 1.58 7.80 -10.30
C GLY A 139 2.32 8.80 -9.43
N ILE A 140 3.23 8.36 -8.56
CA ILE A 140 4.08 9.25 -7.76
C ILE A 140 5.30 9.78 -8.53
N GLY A 141 5.43 9.47 -9.83
CA GLY A 141 6.42 10.06 -10.72
C GLY A 141 7.77 9.37 -10.78
N LEU A 142 7.88 8.10 -10.35
CA LEU A 142 9.15 7.35 -10.37
C LEU A 142 9.46 6.68 -11.72
N GLY A 143 8.68 6.94 -12.77
CA GLY A 143 8.86 6.37 -14.10
C GLY A 143 8.39 4.92 -14.20
N THR A 144 9.02 4.13 -15.08
CA THR A 144 8.67 2.72 -15.32
C THR A 144 9.39 1.81 -14.32
N PRO A 145 8.67 1.09 -13.44
CA PRO A 145 9.28 0.18 -12.48
C PRO A 145 9.76 -1.13 -13.10
N ARG A 146 10.79 -1.69 -12.49
CA ARG A 146 11.26 -3.07 -12.60
C ARG A 146 10.61 -3.89 -11.50
N VAL A 147 9.83 -4.89 -11.91
CA VAL A 147 8.95 -5.68 -11.06
C VAL A 147 9.44 -7.12 -11.00
N ALA A 148 9.99 -7.52 -9.86
CA ALA A 148 10.41 -8.89 -9.63
C ALA A 148 9.27 -9.70 -9.00
N ILE A 149 8.89 -10.80 -9.64
CA ILE A 149 7.94 -11.77 -9.08
C ILE A 149 8.70 -12.82 -8.30
N LEU A 150 8.57 -12.77 -6.99
CA LEU A 150 9.42 -13.53 -6.08
C LEU A 150 8.97 -14.99 -5.95
N SER A 151 9.98 -15.87 -5.90
CA SER A 151 9.84 -17.26 -5.51
C SER A 151 11.07 -17.70 -4.71
N ALA A 152 11.18 -19.00 -4.43
CA ALA A 152 12.34 -19.58 -3.76
C ALA A 152 13.47 -19.94 -4.75
N VAL A 153 13.16 -20.06 -6.04
CA VAL A 153 14.08 -20.50 -7.11
C VAL A 153 13.74 -19.81 -8.42
N GLU A 154 14.70 -19.79 -9.35
CA GLU A 154 14.56 -19.18 -10.68
C GLU A 154 13.95 -20.14 -11.72
N THR A 155 14.06 -21.44 -11.48
CA THR A 155 13.56 -22.45 -12.42
C THR A 155 12.06 -22.68 -12.22
N VAL A 156 11.29 -22.54 -13.31
CA VAL A 156 9.86 -22.84 -13.34
C VAL A 156 9.62 -24.33 -13.03
N THR A 157 8.85 -24.62 -11.98
CA THR A 157 8.59 -25.98 -11.53
C THR A 157 7.23 -26.13 -10.85
N LEU A 158 6.52 -27.21 -11.18
CA LEU A 158 5.23 -27.54 -10.56
C LEU A 158 5.33 -27.80 -9.05
N LYS A 159 6.55 -28.08 -8.55
CA LYS A 159 6.80 -28.32 -7.11
C LYS A 159 6.65 -27.05 -6.27
N ILE A 160 6.80 -25.87 -6.89
CA ILE A 160 6.72 -24.58 -6.20
C ILE A 160 5.73 -23.71 -7.00
N PRO A 161 4.46 -23.64 -6.57
CA PRO A 161 3.39 -22.98 -7.33
C PRO A 161 3.70 -21.53 -7.72
N SER A 162 4.40 -20.77 -6.87
CA SER A 162 4.77 -19.39 -7.16
C SER A 162 5.69 -19.24 -8.39
N THR A 163 6.43 -20.28 -8.77
CA THR A 163 7.23 -20.26 -10.00
C THR A 163 6.36 -20.33 -11.26
N ILE A 164 5.23 -21.05 -11.19
CA ILE A 164 4.24 -21.12 -12.28
C ILE A 164 3.50 -19.80 -12.39
N ASP A 165 3.09 -19.23 -11.25
CA ASP A 165 2.43 -17.92 -11.22
C ASP A 165 3.33 -16.83 -11.81
N ALA A 166 4.62 -16.80 -11.44
CA ALA A 166 5.57 -15.84 -11.97
C ALA A 166 5.70 -15.93 -13.49
N ALA A 167 5.89 -17.14 -14.03
CA ALA A 167 5.97 -17.34 -15.47
C ALA A 167 4.69 -16.89 -16.21
N ALA A 168 3.51 -17.19 -15.64
CA ALA A 168 2.24 -16.79 -16.20
C ALA A 168 2.05 -15.26 -16.17
N LEU A 169 2.39 -14.60 -15.06
CA LEU A 169 2.28 -13.15 -14.90
C LEU A 169 3.24 -12.38 -15.82
N CYS A 170 4.47 -12.86 -16.00
CA CYS A 170 5.39 -12.31 -17.00
C CYS A 170 4.78 -12.41 -18.40
N LYS A 171 4.19 -13.56 -18.76
CA LYS A 171 3.53 -13.73 -20.06
C LYS A 171 2.30 -12.82 -20.22
N MET A 172 1.57 -12.58 -19.14
CA MET A 172 0.44 -11.65 -19.11
C MET A 172 0.91 -10.21 -19.35
N ALA A 173 2.05 -9.79 -18.79
CA ALA A 173 2.65 -8.48 -19.05
C ALA A 173 3.10 -8.33 -20.51
N GLU A 174 3.80 -9.32 -21.07
CA GLU A 174 4.19 -9.34 -22.49
C GLU A 174 2.98 -9.22 -23.44
N ARG A 175 1.82 -9.73 -23.02
CA ARG A 175 0.56 -9.68 -23.78
C ARG A 175 -0.30 -8.45 -23.48
N GLY A 176 0.20 -7.51 -22.67
CA GLY A 176 -0.49 -6.26 -22.35
C GLY A 176 -1.64 -6.39 -21.34
N GLN A 177 -1.74 -7.50 -20.61
CA GLN A 177 -2.71 -7.65 -19.52
C GLN A 177 -2.24 -6.97 -18.23
N ILE A 178 -0.93 -6.74 -18.09
CA ILE A 178 -0.31 -5.87 -17.08
C ILE A 178 0.50 -4.84 -17.87
N THR A 179 0.40 -3.56 -17.50
CA THR A 179 0.97 -2.46 -18.27
C THR A 179 1.73 -1.48 -17.38
N GLY A 180 2.67 -0.75 -17.97
CA GLY A 180 3.38 0.35 -17.30
C GLY A 180 4.60 -0.07 -16.47
N GLY A 181 4.98 -1.36 -16.45
CA GLY A 181 6.15 -1.88 -15.75
C GLY A 181 6.82 -3.03 -16.49
N ILE A 182 8.09 -3.28 -16.19
CA ILE A 182 8.90 -4.36 -16.76
C ILE A 182 8.93 -5.49 -15.74
N LEU A 183 8.38 -6.65 -16.07
CA LEU A 183 8.25 -7.78 -15.16
C LEU A 183 9.29 -8.85 -15.48
N ASP A 184 9.83 -9.47 -14.43
CA ASP A 184 10.59 -10.71 -14.56
C ASP A 184 10.38 -11.60 -13.33
N GLY A 185 10.52 -12.91 -13.54
CA GLY A 185 10.28 -13.92 -12.53
C GLY A 185 10.14 -15.32 -13.12
N PRO A 186 10.26 -16.36 -12.29
CA PRO A 186 10.47 -16.27 -10.85
C PRO A 186 11.91 -15.87 -10.48
N LEU A 187 12.06 -15.07 -9.42
CA LEU A 187 13.37 -14.70 -8.88
C LEU A 187 13.41 -14.97 -7.38
N ALA A 188 14.49 -15.59 -6.89
CA ALA A 188 14.78 -15.51 -5.46
C ALA A 188 15.17 -14.08 -5.06
N PHE A 189 14.99 -13.76 -3.78
CA PHE A 189 15.14 -12.40 -3.26
C PHE A 189 16.53 -11.79 -3.54
N ASP A 190 17.59 -12.57 -3.33
CA ASP A 190 18.98 -12.18 -3.65
C ASP A 190 19.12 -11.74 -5.10
N ASN A 191 18.57 -12.51 -6.05
CA ASN A 191 18.66 -12.19 -7.48
C ASN A 191 17.75 -11.06 -7.92
N ALA A 192 16.75 -10.69 -7.11
CA ALA A 192 15.91 -9.54 -7.38
C ALA A 192 16.61 -8.22 -7.02
N ILE A 193 17.49 -8.21 -6.01
CA ILE A 193 18.03 -6.99 -5.38
C ILE A 193 19.55 -6.82 -5.46
N ASP A 194 20.31 -7.88 -5.74
CA ASP A 194 21.77 -7.81 -5.85
C ASP A 194 22.24 -8.14 -7.29
N PRO A 195 22.85 -7.16 -8.01
CA PRO A 195 23.39 -7.39 -9.34
C PRO A 195 24.45 -8.50 -9.39
N GLU A 196 25.25 -8.66 -8.34
CA GLU A 196 26.29 -9.68 -8.28
C GLU A 196 25.70 -11.08 -8.11
N ALA A 197 24.68 -11.23 -7.26
CA ALA A 197 23.94 -12.48 -7.13
C ALA A 197 23.32 -12.91 -8.47
N ALA A 198 22.64 -11.98 -9.15
CA ALA A 198 22.06 -12.22 -10.48
C ALA A 198 23.14 -12.62 -11.52
N ARG A 199 24.30 -11.95 -11.49
CA ARG A 199 25.43 -12.25 -12.38
C ARG A 199 26.03 -13.64 -12.12
N ILE A 200 26.23 -14.01 -10.85
CA ILE A 200 26.76 -15.33 -10.45
C ILE A 200 25.83 -16.45 -10.95
N LYS A 201 24.52 -16.24 -10.90
CA LYS A 201 23.53 -17.20 -11.42
C LYS A 201 23.32 -17.13 -12.94
N GLY A 202 23.97 -16.21 -13.64
CA GLY A 202 23.85 -16.07 -15.10
C GLY A 202 22.47 -15.56 -15.55
N ILE A 203 21.78 -14.77 -14.72
CA ILE A 203 20.45 -14.26 -15.02
C ILE A 203 20.58 -12.99 -15.86
N HIS A 204 20.09 -13.05 -17.10
CA HIS A 204 20.07 -11.92 -18.01
C HIS A 204 18.69 -11.26 -18.00
N SER A 205 18.57 -10.13 -17.32
CA SER A 205 17.30 -9.45 -17.12
C SER A 205 17.48 -7.95 -16.88
N GLU A 206 16.52 -7.16 -17.33
CA GLU A 206 16.44 -5.74 -16.98
C GLU A 206 16.00 -5.55 -15.52
N VAL A 207 15.34 -6.55 -14.92
CA VAL A 207 14.80 -6.50 -13.55
C VAL A 207 15.76 -7.06 -12.52
N ALA A 208 16.39 -8.21 -12.81
CA ALA A 208 17.24 -8.90 -11.84
C ALA A 208 18.38 -8.01 -11.32
N GLY A 209 18.59 -8.06 -10.00
CA GLY A 209 19.60 -7.31 -9.24
C GLY A 209 19.26 -5.85 -8.97
N ARG A 210 18.13 -5.35 -9.49
CA ARG A 210 17.78 -3.92 -9.41
C ARG A 210 16.26 -3.71 -9.40
N ALA A 211 15.51 -4.68 -8.88
CA ALA A 211 14.08 -4.57 -8.80
C ALA A 211 13.68 -3.45 -7.84
N GLN A 212 12.61 -2.72 -8.19
CA GLN A 212 12.02 -1.71 -7.31
C GLN A 212 10.69 -2.17 -6.73
N ILE A 213 9.96 -3.02 -7.45
CA ILE A 213 8.73 -3.64 -6.95
C ILE A 213 8.99 -5.14 -6.76
N LEU A 214 8.77 -5.61 -5.54
CA LEU A 214 8.90 -6.99 -5.12
C LEU A 214 7.50 -7.57 -4.87
N VAL A 215 7.09 -8.47 -5.75
CA VAL A 215 5.79 -9.15 -5.68
C VAL A 215 5.98 -10.46 -4.96
N VAL A 216 5.53 -10.54 -3.70
CA VAL A 216 5.71 -11.74 -2.87
C VAL A 216 4.69 -12.82 -3.21
N PRO A 217 5.00 -14.11 -2.96
CA PRO A 217 4.12 -15.21 -3.34
C PRO A 217 2.83 -15.27 -2.50
N ASN A 218 2.88 -14.85 -1.24
CA ASN A 218 1.78 -14.87 -0.27
C ASN A 218 2.03 -13.88 0.88
N LEU A 219 1.03 -13.75 1.76
CA LEU A 219 1.05 -12.82 2.88
C LEU A 219 2.17 -13.10 3.87
N GLU A 220 2.44 -14.38 4.18
CA GLU A 220 3.47 -14.75 5.15
C GLU A 220 4.84 -14.29 4.69
N ALA A 221 5.19 -14.54 3.43
CA ALA A 221 6.46 -14.09 2.83
C ALA A 221 6.57 -12.56 2.84
N GLY A 222 5.50 -11.85 2.45
CA GLY A 222 5.48 -10.38 2.48
C GLY A 222 5.60 -9.81 3.88
N ASN A 223 4.85 -10.35 4.84
CA ASN A 223 4.85 -9.87 6.22
C ASN A 223 6.22 -10.08 6.87
N MET A 224 6.81 -11.26 6.69
CA MET A 224 8.13 -11.57 7.18
C MET A 224 9.18 -10.66 6.54
N LEU A 225 9.17 -10.47 5.21
CA LEU A 225 10.13 -9.62 4.52
C LEU A 225 10.08 -8.18 5.02
N ALA A 226 8.89 -7.57 5.05
CA ALA A 226 8.71 -6.20 5.52
C ALA A 226 9.20 -6.05 6.98
N LYS A 227 8.84 -6.98 7.87
CA LYS A 227 9.30 -6.94 9.27
C LYS A 227 10.80 -7.13 9.40
N ASN A 228 11.42 -8.03 8.64
CA ASN A 228 12.88 -8.20 8.66
C ASN A 228 13.58 -6.88 8.30
N LEU A 229 13.13 -6.22 7.23
CA LEU A 229 13.69 -4.93 6.82
C LEU A 229 13.47 -3.83 7.88
N THR A 230 12.28 -3.73 8.46
CA THR A 230 12.00 -2.72 9.49
C THR A 230 12.79 -2.96 10.78
N PHE A 231 12.82 -4.19 11.30
CA PHE A 231 13.36 -4.46 12.63
C PHE A 231 14.86 -4.77 12.63
N LEU A 232 15.36 -5.48 11.61
CA LEU A 232 16.79 -5.83 11.51
C LEU A 232 17.56 -4.81 10.68
N ALA A 233 17.03 -4.41 9.53
CA ALA A 233 17.70 -3.44 8.64
C ALA A 233 17.38 -1.98 8.98
N ARG A 234 16.51 -1.72 9.98
CA ARG A 234 16.09 -0.36 10.39
C ARG A 234 15.49 0.46 9.24
N ALA A 235 14.81 -0.21 8.32
CA ALA A 235 14.12 0.44 7.22
C ALA A 235 12.92 1.25 7.71
N ASP A 236 12.79 2.47 7.19
CA ASP A 236 11.57 3.26 7.32
C ASP A 236 10.53 2.73 6.34
N ALA A 237 9.27 2.64 6.77
CA ALA A 237 8.19 2.02 5.99
C ALA A 237 6.96 2.92 5.95
N ALA A 238 6.39 3.05 4.75
CA ALA A 238 5.06 3.62 4.53
C ALA A 238 4.12 2.52 4.03
N GLY A 239 2.89 2.48 4.55
CA GLY A 239 1.89 1.46 4.23
C GLY A 239 0.65 2.06 3.57
N ILE A 240 0.33 1.60 2.36
CA ILE A 240 -0.82 2.10 1.61
C ILE A 240 -1.59 0.95 0.96
N VAL A 241 -2.91 1.07 1.02
CA VAL A 241 -3.85 0.15 0.36
C VAL A 241 -4.40 0.78 -0.90
N LEU A 242 -4.41 -0.04 -1.94
CA LEU A 242 -4.72 0.30 -3.32
C LEU A 242 -5.85 -0.58 -3.86
N GLY A 243 -6.32 -0.30 -5.07
CA GLY A 243 -7.43 -1.02 -5.71
C GLY A 243 -8.83 -0.58 -5.24
N ALA A 244 -8.93 0.22 -4.17
CA ALA A 244 -10.16 0.91 -3.79
C ALA A 244 -10.35 2.23 -4.59
N ARG A 245 -11.54 2.84 -4.48
CA ARG A 245 -11.86 4.12 -5.14
C ARG A 245 -10.89 5.24 -4.76
N VAL A 246 -10.41 5.25 -3.52
CA VAL A 246 -9.38 6.16 -3.01
C VAL A 246 -8.24 5.35 -2.38
N PRO A 247 -7.03 5.90 -2.26
CA PRO A 247 -5.96 5.27 -1.49
C PRO A 247 -6.33 5.25 0.00
N ILE A 248 -5.94 4.18 0.70
CA ILE A 248 -6.25 4.02 2.12
C ILE A 248 -4.93 3.85 2.90
N ILE A 249 -4.65 4.78 3.81
CA ILE A 249 -3.47 4.77 4.67
C ILE A 249 -3.75 3.85 5.85
N LEU A 250 -3.03 2.73 5.94
CA LEU A 250 -3.15 1.78 7.04
C LEU A 250 -1.99 1.96 8.03
N THR A 251 -2.18 2.81 9.04
CA THR A 251 -1.18 2.95 10.11
C THR A 251 -1.23 1.76 11.07
N SER A 252 -0.07 1.18 11.38
CA SER A 252 0.10 0.25 12.50
C SER A 252 0.20 0.98 13.83
N ARG A 253 -0.17 0.29 14.91
CA ARG A 253 0.01 0.81 16.28
C ARG A 253 1.49 0.95 16.65
N ALA A 254 2.35 0.15 16.02
CA ALA A 254 3.79 0.17 16.24
C ALA A 254 4.52 1.22 15.37
N ASP A 255 3.82 1.89 14.45
CA ASP A 255 4.46 2.84 13.55
C ASP A 255 4.96 4.06 14.33
N ASN A 256 6.19 4.47 14.01
CA ASN A 256 6.72 5.74 14.47
C ASN A 256 6.05 6.91 13.71
N VAL A 257 6.33 8.15 14.14
CA VAL A 257 5.79 9.36 13.51
C VAL A 257 6.19 9.45 12.03
N ARG A 258 7.45 9.15 11.72
CA ARG A 258 7.99 9.24 10.36
C ARG A 258 7.27 8.30 9.38
N ALA A 259 7.03 7.05 9.77
CA ALA A 259 6.29 6.06 8.99
C ALA A 259 4.86 6.54 8.66
N ARG A 260 4.19 7.18 9.63
CA ARG A 260 2.85 7.75 9.40
C ARG A 260 2.89 8.93 8.42
N LEU A 261 3.81 9.87 8.61
CA LEU A 261 3.97 11.02 7.70
C LEU A 261 4.34 10.56 6.29
N ALA A 262 5.24 9.60 6.15
CA ALA A 262 5.61 9.00 4.87
C ALA A 262 4.40 8.33 4.20
N SER A 263 3.59 7.59 4.95
CA SER A 263 2.34 7.00 4.42
C SER A 263 1.34 8.06 3.97
N CYS A 264 1.23 9.17 4.70
CA CYS A 264 0.40 10.30 4.29
C CYS A 264 0.93 10.97 3.01
N ALA A 265 2.23 11.22 2.92
CA ALA A 265 2.86 11.81 1.74
C ALA A 265 2.65 10.94 0.49
N VAL A 266 2.92 9.63 0.58
CA VAL A 266 2.68 8.67 -0.52
C VAL A 266 1.19 8.67 -0.91
N GLY A 267 0.29 8.66 0.07
CA GLY A 267 -1.15 8.73 -0.17
C GLY A 267 -1.56 9.98 -0.93
N VAL A 268 -1.09 11.16 -0.50
CA VAL A 268 -1.39 12.46 -1.11
C VAL A 268 -0.88 12.53 -2.55
N LEU A 269 0.38 12.15 -2.78
CA LEU A 269 0.96 12.12 -4.13
C LEU A 269 0.14 11.22 -5.07
N PHE A 270 -0.24 10.03 -4.60
CA PHE A 270 -1.01 9.11 -5.41
C PHE A 270 -2.45 9.58 -5.65
N ALA A 271 -3.12 10.15 -4.62
CA ALA A 271 -4.45 10.74 -4.78
C ALA A 271 -4.44 11.90 -5.77
N GLU A 272 -3.41 12.75 -5.75
CA GLU A 272 -3.23 13.82 -6.72
C GLU A 272 -3.03 13.28 -8.14
N ALA A 273 -2.18 12.28 -8.33
CA ALA A 273 -1.96 11.63 -9.61
C ALA A 273 -3.26 11.04 -10.19
N ARG A 274 -4.09 10.42 -9.35
CA ARG A 274 -5.41 9.91 -9.73
C ARG A 274 -6.37 11.01 -10.13
N ARG A 275 -6.40 12.14 -9.41
CA ARG A 275 -7.25 13.29 -9.79
C ARG A 275 -6.89 13.86 -11.16
N ARG A 276 -5.60 13.90 -11.51
CA ARG A 276 -5.14 14.38 -12.82
C ARG A 276 -5.52 13.46 -13.98
N THR A 277 -5.62 12.15 -13.73
CA THR A 277 -5.86 11.13 -14.76
C THR A 277 -7.32 10.66 -14.84
N ALA A 278 -8.06 10.75 -13.74
CA ALA A 278 -9.46 10.38 -13.63
C ALA A 278 -10.14 11.27 -12.55
N PRO A 279 -10.56 12.50 -12.91
CA PRO A 279 -11.28 13.35 -11.98
C PRO A 279 -12.52 12.59 -11.47
N ILE A 280 -12.72 12.58 -10.16
CA ILE A 280 -13.95 12.05 -9.57
C ILE A 280 -15.08 12.90 -10.14
N GLN A 281 -15.85 12.35 -11.09
CA GLN A 281 -17.06 13.00 -11.59
C GLN A 281 -18.03 13.09 -10.41
N GLY A 282 -18.04 14.24 -9.74
CA GLY A 282 -19.17 14.67 -8.94
C GLY A 282 -20.36 14.84 -9.89
N GLY A 283 -21.51 14.31 -9.50
CA GLY A 283 -22.77 14.49 -10.23
C GLY A 283 -23.25 15.92 -10.27
#